data_AF-A0A2E3H7H1-F1
#
_entry.id   AF-A0A2E3H7H1-F1
#
_cell.length_a   1.000
_cell.length_b   1.000
_cell.length_c   1.000
_cell.angle_alpha   90.00
_cell.angle_beta   90.00
_cell.angle_gamma   90.00
#
_symmetry.space_group_name_H-M   'P 1'
#
loop_
_entity.id
_entity.type
_entity.pdbx_description
1 polymer ?
#
loop_
_entity_poly.entity_id
_entity_poly.type
_entity_poly.pdbx_seq_one_letter_code
_entity_poly.pdbx_strand_id
1 'polypeptide(L)'
;MKRFLVTFSMTLGLFLPAASEELPATLDKPYLGCWLAFSESRDFEFVIGGDGDAELFFIKNRKRLSVGGCTLKIYYVVEEKVKGKGGESRWISRRMVQDGFEDFGKETAEPPLRKPLGFTATFTGGIKARIVHVFTKSGLEISTRIIDKGESKGDLRPGVKVLVGDLFRHIDDADLEKRETESKLEDTRISVLPVGGRRASRIKFEDYDSVLTEECPKGARAFALESDRYGGHEFQLTTANPDYGVIEFVQKKKIIHGFYVNWFPDPMKAEENDARLLIKVK
;
A
#
# COMPACT_ATOMS: atom_id res chain seq x y z
N MET A 1 74.02 -30.96 -42.97
CA MET A 1 73.26 -29.96 -43.75
C MET A 1 72.16 -29.38 -42.86
N LYS A 2 72.07 -28.05 -42.84
CA LYS A 2 71.15 -27.25 -42.02
C LYS A 2 69.68 -27.65 -42.24
N ARG A 3 68.89 -27.67 -41.17
CA ARG A 3 67.60 -26.97 -41.12
C ARG A 3 67.12 -26.80 -39.68
N PHE A 4 66.85 -25.53 -39.37
CA PHE A 4 66.16 -25.01 -38.20
C PHE A 4 64.74 -25.57 -38.08
N LEU A 5 64.27 -25.77 -36.86
CA LEU A 5 62.88 -25.58 -36.45
C LEU A 5 62.90 -25.35 -34.93
N VAL A 6 63.00 -24.10 -34.51
CA VAL A 6 61.88 -23.22 -34.10
C VAL A 6 61.05 -23.84 -32.98
N THR A 7 61.33 -23.34 -31.79
CA THR A 7 60.56 -23.43 -30.55
C THR A 7 59.13 -22.90 -30.76
N PHE A 8 58.14 -23.66 -30.30
CA PHE A 8 56.85 -23.12 -29.87
C PHE A 8 56.55 -23.69 -28.49
N SER A 9 56.79 -22.85 -27.47
CA SER A 9 56.35 -23.08 -26.10
C SER A 9 54.84 -22.87 -26.08
N MET A 10 54.07 -23.94 -25.92
CA MET A 10 52.62 -23.83 -25.72
C MET A 10 52.36 -23.96 -24.22
N THR A 11 52.44 -22.83 -23.53
CA THR A 11 51.86 -22.66 -22.20
C THR A 11 50.35 -22.88 -22.32
N LEU A 12 49.89 -24.09 -21.99
CA LEU A 12 48.48 -24.34 -21.76
C LEU A 12 48.08 -23.52 -20.52
N GLY A 13 47.47 -22.36 -20.78
CA GLY A 13 46.82 -21.57 -19.75
C GLY A 13 45.77 -22.44 -19.07
N LEU A 14 45.95 -22.67 -17.78
CA LEU A 14 44.89 -23.13 -16.89
C LEU A 14 43.73 -22.13 -17.01
N PHE A 15 42.68 -22.54 -17.72
CA PHE A 15 41.36 -21.94 -17.59
C PHE A 15 40.91 -22.22 -16.15
N LEU A 16 41.27 -21.32 -15.24
CA LEU A 16 40.55 -21.19 -13.99
C LEU A 16 39.10 -20.91 -14.38
N PRO A 17 38.12 -21.71 -13.93
CA PRO A 17 36.73 -21.32 -14.08
C PRO A 17 36.61 -19.96 -13.40
N ALA A 18 36.19 -18.95 -14.17
CA ALA A 18 35.69 -17.73 -13.59
C ALA A 18 34.59 -18.16 -12.63
N ALA A 19 34.90 -18.14 -11.33
CA ALA A 19 33.90 -18.16 -10.31
C ALA A 19 32.95 -17.04 -10.72
N SER A 20 31.73 -17.42 -11.11
CA SER A 20 30.64 -16.47 -11.17
C SER A 20 30.60 -15.88 -9.78
N GLU A 21 31.16 -14.67 -9.61
CA GLU A 21 30.88 -13.85 -8.45
C GLU A 21 29.37 -13.79 -8.38
N GLU A 22 28.81 -14.53 -7.41
CA GLU A 22 27.44 -14.33 -7.00
C GLU A 22 27.32 -12.84 -6.76
N LEU A 23 26.39 -12.22 -7.50
CA LEU A 23 25.99 -10.84 -7.24
C LEU A 23 25.89 -10.69 -5.73
N PRO A 24 26.58 -9.70 -5.13
CA PRO A 24 26.62 -9.57 -3.68
C PRO A 24 25.18 -9.63 -3.19
N ALA A 25 24.89 -10.64 -2.36
CA ALA A 25 23.62 -10.73 -1.68
C ALA A 25 23.45 -9.39 -0.98
N THR A 26 22.51 -8.58 -1.45
CA THR A 26 22.19 -7.27 -0.87
C THR A 26 21.58 -7.52 0.50
N LEU A 27 22.45 -7.83 1.46
CA LEU A 27 22.18 -8.24 2.84
C LEU A 27 23.31 -7.79 3.78
N ASP A 28 24.29 -7.02 3.29
CA ASP A 28 25.42 -6.50 4.09
C ASP A 28 25.15 -5.12 4.72
N LYS A 29 23.88 -4.73 4.88
CA LYS A 29 23.50 -3.69 5.84
C LYS A 29 22.78 -4.37 6.99
N PRO A 30 23.15 -4.11 8.27
CA PRO A 30 22.29 -4.52 9.37
C PRO A 30 20.91 -3.94 9.11
N TYR A 31 19.88 -4.78 9.16
CA TYR A 31 18.49 -4.33 9.03
C TYR A 31 18.17 -3.40 10.20
N LEU A 32 18.35 -2.10 9.97
CA LEU A 32 17.87 -1.03 10.83
C LEU A 32 16.36 -0.95 10.59
N GLY A 33 15.62 -1.71 11.43
CA GLY A 33 14.19 -1.98 11.30
C GLY A 33 13.91 -3.17 10.37
N CYS A 34 13.60 -4.36 10.91
CA CYS A 34 12.99 -5.41 10.12
C CYS A 34 11.79 -6.03 10.85
N TRP A 35 10.62 -5.79 10.29
CA TRP A 35 9.54 -6.75 10.35
C TRP A 35 9.03 -7.00 8.95
N LEU A 36 9.35 -8.19 8.42
CA LEU A 36 8.94 -8.64 7.10
C LEU A 36 7.85 -9.70 7.25
N ALA A 37 6.68 -9.42 6.67
CA ALA A 37 5.61 -10.37 6.50
C ALA A 37 5.15 -10.34 5.05
N PHE A 38 5.03 -11.52 4.45
CA PHE A 38 4.66 -11.68 3.05
C PHE A 38 3.54 -12.69 2.93
N SER A 39 2.43 -12.39 2.25
CA SER A 39 1.36 -13.37 2.00
C SER A 39 1.08 -13.47 0.51
N GLU A 40 1.20 -14.67 -0.05
CA GLU A 40 0.83 -14.96 -1.44
C GLU A 40 -0.53 -15.67 -1.51
N SER A 41 -1.36 -15.21 -2.44
CA SER A 41 -2.57 -15.88 -2.90
C SER A 41 -2.46 -16.09 -4.41
N ARG A 42 -3.45 -16.72 -5.02
CA ARG A 42 -3.48 -16.87 -6.49
C ARG A 42 -3.58 -15.51 -7.20
N ASP A 43 -4.28 -14.57 -6.58
CA ASP A 43 -4.73 -13.32 -7.21
C ASP A 43 -3.95 -12.09 -6.73
N PHE A 44 -3.24 -12.19 -5.59
CA PHE A 44 -2.46 -11.09 -5.03
C PHE A 44 -1.29 -11.58 -4.19
N GLU A 45 -0.37 -10.65 -3.95
CA GLU A 45 0.70 -10.77 -2.97
C GLU A 45 0.74 -9.52 -2.11
N PHE A 46 0.96 -9.69 -0.81
CA PHE A 46 1.08 -8.59 0.14
C PHE A 46 2.43 -8.64 0.85
N VAL A 47 3.12 -7.50 0.93
CA VAL A 47 4.45 -7.39 1.55
C VAL A 47 4.46 -6.22 2.53
N ILE A 48 5.12 -6.41 3.67
CA ILE A 48 5.42 -5.35 4.63
C ILE A 48 6.93 -5.24 4.72
N GLY A 49 7.45 -4.05 4.46
CA GLY A 49 8.88 -3.72 4.47
C GLY A 49 9.40 -3.43 5.88
N GLY A 50 10.73 -3.42 6.02
CA GLY A 50 11.40 -3.12 7.28
C GLY A 50 11.22 -1.67 7.77
N ASP A 51 10.83 -0.77 6.86
CA ASP A 51 10.44 0.61 7.13
C ASP A 51 8.96 0.75 7.53
N GLY A 52 8.24 -0.36 7.66
CA GLY A 52 6.82 -0.40 8.02
C GLY A 52 5.88 -0.05 6.87
N ASP A 53 6.38 0.34 5.69
CA ASP A 53 5.54 0.55 4.51
C ASP A 53 5.10 -0.81 3.96
N ALA A 54 3.87 -0.88 3.45
CA ALA A 54 3.33 -2.10 2.88
C ALA A 54 2.94 -1.90 1.40
N GLU A 55 2.97 -2.98 0.65
CA GLU A 55 2.59 -2.98 -0.76
C GLU A 55 1.77 -4.23 -1.10
N LEU A 56 0.69 -4.03 -1.83
CA LEU A 56 -0.12 -5.10 -2.41
C LEU A 56 0.10 -5.13 -3.91
N PHE A 57 0.58 -6.27 -4.39
CA PHE A 57 0.77 -6.59 -5.80
C PHE A 57 -0.38 -7.45 -6.29
N PHE A 58 -0.94 -7.12 -7.45
CA PHE A 58 -1.86 -8.01 -8.14
C PHE A 58 -1.09 -9.07 -8.92
N ILE A 59 -1.65 -10.28 -9.01
CA ILE A 59 -1.02 -11.39 -9.74
C ILE A 59 -1.83 -11.72 -10.98
N LYS A 60 -1.18 -11.67 -12.15
CA LYS A 60 -1.74 -12.15 -13.42
C LYS A 60 -0.81 -13.18 -14.03
N ASN A 61 -1.34 -14.34 -14.43
CA ASN A 61 -0.55 -15.42 -15.03
C ASN A 61 0.68 -15.81 -14.19
N ARG A 62 0.51 -15.89 -12.86
CA ARG A 62 1.58 -16.18 -11.88
C ARG A 62 2.74 -15.18 -11.86
N LYS A 63 2.50 -13.93 -12.30
CA LYS A 63 3.48 -12.85 -12.25
C LYS A 63 2.90 -11.64 -11.54
N ARG A 64 3.73 -10.99 -10.72
CA ARG A 64 3.40 -9.70 -10.09
C ARG A 64 3.22 -8.63 -11.15
N LEU A 65 2.17 -7.84 -11.01
CA LEU A 65 2.02 -6.57 -11.69
C LEU A 65 2.73 -5.50 -10.87
N SER A 66 3.87 -5.00 -11.35
CA SER A 66 4.72 -4.05 -10.61
C SER A 66 4.96 -2.72 -11.34
N VAL A 67 4.41 -2.55 -12.55
CA VAL A 67 4.71 -1.41 -13.43
C VAL A 67 3.51 -0.47 -13.52
N GLY A 68 3.78 0.85 -13.51
CA GLY A 68 2.80 1.87 -13.91
C GLY A 68 1.57 1.95 -13.01
N GLY A 69 1.78 2.10 -11.70
CA GLY A 69 0.70 2.30 -10.73
C GLY A 69 -0.15 1.06 -10.42
N CYS A 70 0.21 -0.11 -10.96
CA CYS A 70 -0.56 -1.35 -10.81
C CYS A 70 -0.36 -2.05 -9.46
N THR A 71 0.05 -1.32 -8.42
CA THR A 71 0.19 -1.80 -7.03
C THR A 71 -0.53 -0.84 -6.10
N LEU A 72 -0.89 -1.31 -4.91
CA LEU A 72 -1.41 -0.46 -3.84
C LEU A 72 -0.31 -0.25 -2.80
N LYS A 73 0.14 0.99 -2.63
CA LYS A 73 1.07 1.32 -1.55
C LYS A 73 0.28 1.70 -0.31
N ILE A 74 0.66 1.16 0.83
CA ILE A 74 -0.10 1.23 2.07
C ILE A 74 0.82 1.78 3.15
N TYR A 75 0.43 2.94 3.67
CA TYR A 75 1.19 3.68 4.68
C TYR A 75 0.42 3.71 5.99
N TYR A 76 1.07 3.37 7.10
CA TYR A 76 0.48 3.56 8.43
C TYR A 76 0.80 4.95 8.92
N VAL A 77 -0.24 5.64 9.40
CA VAL A 77 -0.14 7.05 9.80
C VAL A 77 -0.72 7.26 11.18
N VAL A 78 -0.24 8.30 11.85
CA VAL A 78 -0.92 8.90 12.99
C VAL A 78 -1.19 10.35 12.65
N GLU A 79 -2.41 10.80 12.81
CA GLU A 79 -2.78 12.20 12.69
C GLU A 79 -3.16 12.77 14.05
N GLU A 80 -2.73 14.00 14.31
CA GLU A 80 -3.05 14.74 15.53
C GLU A 80 -3.91 15.95 15.19
N LYS A 81 -4.97 16.15 15.98
CA LYS A 81 -5.82 17.32 15.88
C LYS A 81 -5.16 18.50 16.58
N VAL A 82 -4.82 19.52 15.81
CA VAL A 82 -4.21 20.76 16.31
C VAL A 82 -5.09 21.96 15.99
N LYS A 83 -5.09 22.95 16.88
CA LYS A 83 -5.73 24.24 16.61
C LYS A 83 -4.89 25.03 15.60
N GLY A 84 -5.48 25.37 14.47
CA GLY A 84 -4.87 26.19 13.43
C GLY A 84 -4.84 27.68 13.78
N LYS A 85 -4.11 28.45 12.98
CA LYS A 85 -4.18 29.92 13.01
C LYS A 85 -5.58 30.33 12.56
N GLY A 86 -6.42 30.80 13.47
CA GLY A 86 -7.83 31.13 13.21
C GLY A 86 -8.85 30.35 14.04
N GLY A 87 -8.41 29.41 14.89
CA GLY A 87 -9.29 28.67 15.80
C GLY A 87 -9.90 27.39 15.21
N GLU A 88 -9.85 27.21 13.88
CA GLU A 88 -10.26 25.97 13.23
C GLU A 88 -9.31 24.82 13.55
N SER A 89 -9.87 23.66 13.88
CA SER A 89 -9.09 22.45 14.14
C SER A 89 -8.72 21.77 12.83
N ARG A 90 -7.46 21.34 12.70
CA ARG A 90 -6.98 20.56 11.55
C ARG A 90 -6.20 19.33 11.99
N TRP A 91 -6.26 18.28 11.19
CA TRP A 91 -5.43 17.09 11.37
C TRP A 91 -4.05 17.31 10.74
N ILE A 92 -2.99 17.00 11.49
CA ILE A 92 -1.61 17.01 10.98
C ILE A 92 -1.02 15.60 11.08
N SER A 93 -0.34 15.15 10.03
CA SER A 93 0.32 13.84 10.04
C SER A 93 1.60 13.90 10.87
N ARG A 94 1.73 12.96 11.80
CA ARG A 94 2.99 12.63 12.48
C ARG A 94 3.77 11.65 11.62
N ARG A 95 5.10 11.78 11.62
CA ARG A 95 5.97 10.91 10.80
C ARG A 95 6.35 9.69 11.62
N MET A 96 6.38 8.53 10.98
CA MET A 96 6.98 7.34 11.59
C MET A 96 8.48 7.57 11.74
N VAL A 97 9.04 7.15 12.88
CA VAL A 97 10.48 7.26 13.15
C VAL A 97 11.19 6.10 12.48
N GLN A 98 12.25 6.39 11.74
CA GLN A 98 13.16 5.37 11.20
C GLN A 98 13.74 4.60 12.39
N ASP A 99 13.52 3.28 12.45
CA ASP A 99 13.86 2.38 13.57
C ASP A 99 12.89 2.39 14.77
N GLY A 100 11.71 3.01 14.63
CA GLY A 100 10.70 3.10 15.69
C GLY A 100 9.86 1.83 15.93
N PHE A 101 10.34 0.64 15.55
CA PHE A 101 9.55 -0.59 15.49
C PHE A 101 9.84 -1.55 16.65
N GLU A 102 8.78 -2.01 17.31
CA GLU A 102 8.82 -2.90 18.48
C GLU A 102 7.73 -3.99 18.34
N ASP A 103 7.75 -4.98 19.24
CA ASP A 103 6.71 -6.03 19.38
C ASP A 103 6.36 -6.76 18.06
N PHE A 104 7.35 -6.95 17.21
CA PHE A 104 7.17 -7.64 15.95
C PHE A 104 7.33 -9.16 16.14
N GLY A 105 6.48 -9.91 15.43
CA GLY A 105 6.62 -11.37 15.37
C GLY A 105 7.88 -11.77 14.60
N LYS A 106 8.23 -13.06 14.65
CA LYS A 106 9.28 -13.60 13.77
C LYS A 106 8.91 -13.32 12.31
N GLU A 107 9.88 -12.82 11.56
CA GLU A 107 9.74 -12.63 10.11
C GLU A 107 9.24 -13.89 9.43
N THR A 108 8.36 -13.72 8.45
CA THR A 108 7.74 -14.87 7.78
C THR A 108 7.36 -14.55 6.34
N ALA A 109 7.67 -15.49 5.45
CA ALA A 109 7.13 -15.54 4.10
C ALA A 109 5.80 -16.31 4.02
N GLU A 110 5.32 -16.88 5.12
CA GLU A 110 4.06 -17.64 5.16
C GLU A 110 3.31 -17.30 6.45
N PRO A 111 2.73 -16.09 6.55
CA PRO A 111 2.00 -15.64 7.71
C PRO A 111 0.77 -16.54 7.89
N PRO A 112 0.52 -17.02 9.11
CA PRO A 112 -0.65 -17.84 9.37
C PRO A 112 -1.95 -17.10 9.02
N LEU A 113 -2.77 -17.72 8.18
CA LEU A 113 -4.10 -17.22 7.86
C LEU A 113 -4.96 -17.12 9.12
N ARG A 114 -5.75 -16.04 9.22
CA ARG A 114 -6.69 -15.75 10.30
C ARG A 114 -6.08 -15.60 11.69
N LYS A 115 -4.75 -15.50 11.79
CA LYS A 115 -4.06 -15.17 13.04
C LYS A 115 -3.55 -13.73 12.99
N PRO A 116 -3.67 -12.98 14.10
CA PRO A 116 -3.14 -11.63 14.16
C PRO A 116 -1.61 -11.66 14.13
N LEU A 117 -1.05 -10.82 13.28
CA LEU A 117 0.36 -10.49 13.21
C LEU A 117 0.48 -8.98 13.26
N GLY A 118 1.56 -8.44 13.80
CA GLY A 118 1.68 -6.99 13.83
C GLY A 118 2.90 -6.52 14.59
N PHE A 119 3.04 -5.21 14.63
CA PHE A 119 4.15 -4.50 15.24
C PHE A 119 3.65 -3.22 15.89
N THR A 120 4.44 -2.72 16.84
CA THR A 120 4.29 -1.39 17.44
C THR A 120 5.20 -0.44 16.66
N ALA A 121 4.66 0.69 16.21
CA ALA A 121 5.42 1.73 15.51
C ALA A 121 5.44 3.02 16.34
N THR A 122 6.60 3.67 16.38
CA THR A 122 6.82 4.95 17.03
C THR A 122 6.76 6.08 15.99
N PHE A 123 6.02 7.13 16.32
CA PHE A 123 5.86 8.33 15.52
C PHE A 123 6.48 9.53 16.26
N THR A 124 6.77 10.59 15.51
CA THR A 124 7.31 11.86 16.02
C THR A 124 6.53 12.36 17.24
N GLY A 125 7.24 12.76 18.30
CA GLY A 125 6.63 13.13 19.59
C GLY A 125 6.46 11.95 20.56
N GLY A 126 7.07 10.79 20.25
CA GLY A 126 7.05 9.60 21.12
C GLY A 126 5.72 8.84 21.10
N ILE A 127 4.82 9.15 20.16
CA ILE A 127 3.52 8.48 20.03
C ILE A 127 3.77 7.05 19.56
N LYS A 128 3.23 6.07 20.26
CA LYS A 128 3.28 4.66 19.84
C LYS A 128 1.91 4.20 19.37
N ALA A 129 1.87 3.53 18.22
CA ALA A 129 0.67 2.91 17.69
C ALA A 129 0.93 1.43 17.36
N ARG A 130 0.00 0.57 17.79
CA ARG A 130 -0.03 -0.84 17.45
C ARG A 130 -0.75 -1.02 16.12
N ILE A 131 -0.11 -1.71 15.19
CA ILE A 131 -0.66 -2.06 13.88
C ILE A 131 -0.76 -3.58 13.85
N VAL A 132 -1.94 -4.11 13.49
CA VAL A 132 -2.20 -5.55 13.40
C VAL A 132 -2.83 -5.87 12.07
N HIS A 133 -2.32 -6.94 11.46
CA HIS A 133 -2.74 -7.56 10.22
C HIS A 133 -3.34 -8.93 10.50
N VAL A 134 -4.43 -9.24 9.82
CA VAL A 134 -4.99 -10.60 9.78
C VAL A 134 -5.12 -11.01 8.33
N PHE A 135 -4.27 -11.94 7.89
CA PHE A 135 -4.26 -12.41 6.51
C PHE A 135 -5.41 -13.39 6.24
N THR A 136 -6.00 -13.28 5.06
CA THR A 136 -7.06 -14.18 4.58
C THR A 136 -6.75 -14.63 3.16
N LYS A 137 -7.48 -15.64 2.66
CA LYS A 137 -7.28 -16.13 1.28
C LYS A 137 -7.56 -15.07 0.21
N SER A 138 -8.43 -14.11 0.52
CA SER A 138 -8.93 -13.11 -0.42
C SER A 138 -8.45 -11.70 -0.10
N GLY A 139 -7.46 -11.53 0.78
CA GLY A 139 -6.95 -10.22 1.19
C GLY A 139 -6.52 -10.18 2.65
N LEU A 140 -6.69 -9.04 3.31
CA LEU A 140 -6.25 -8.84 4.70
C LEU A 140 -7.16 -7.88 5.47
N GLU A 141 -7.10 -8.00 6.79
CA GLU A 141 -7.69 -7.05 7.72
C GLU A 141 -6.59 -6.27 8.43
N ILE A 142 -6.78 -4.97 8.64
CA ILE A 142 -5.83 -4.09 9.32
C ILE A 142 -6.55 -3.35 10.44
N SER A 143 -5.99 -3.39 11.64
CA SER A 143 -6.40 -2.52 12.76
C SER A 143 -5.24 -1.66 13.23
N THR A 144 -5.55 -0.45 13.65
CA THR A 144 -4.56 0.52 14.16
C THR A 144 -5.05 1.12 15.47
N ARG A 145 -4.20 1.13 16.49
CA ARG A 145 -4.56 1.62 17.85
C ARG A 145 -3.42 2.42 18.46
N ILE A 146 -3.74 3.52 19.15
CA ILE A 146 -2.75 4.24 19.97
C ILE A 146 -2.51 3.46 21.25
N ILE A 147 -1.25 3.22 21.58
CA ILE A 147 -0.81 2.57 22.82
C ILE A 147 -0.06 3.53 23.75
N ASP A 148 0.58 4.56 23.20
CA ASP A 148 1.15 5.67 23.97
C ASP A 148 0.95 6.98 23.20
N LYS A 149 0.53 8.04 23.90
CA LYS A 149 0.35 9.38 23.33
C LYS A 149 1.66 10.19 23.30
N GLY A 150 2.71 9.73 24.00
CA GLY A 150 3.95 10.47 24.14
C GLY A 150 3.71 11.91 24.63
N GLU A 151 4.28 12.87 23.90
CA GLU A 151 4.15 14.31 24.21
C GLU A 151 2.85 14.95 23.69
N SER A 152 2.03 14.20 22.95
CA SER A 152 0.83 14.74 22.32
C SER A 152 -0.23 15.14 23.35
N LYS A 153 -0.82 16.32 23.13
CA LYS A 153 -1.95 16.85 23.92
C LYS A 153 -3.25 16.90 23.12
N GLY A 154 -3.19 16.66 21.81
CA GLY A 154 -4.34 16.66 20.92
C GLY A 154 -5.05 15.31 20.85
N ASP A 155 -6.18 15.29 20.14
CA ASP A 155 -6.81 14.04 19.74
C ASP A 155 -5.92 13.36 18.70
N LEU A 156 -5.70 12.06 18.86
CA LEU A 156 -4.91 11.25 17.95
C LEU A 156 -5.81 10.28 17.20
N ARG A 157 -5.58 10.12 15.90
CA ARG A 157 -6.18 9.07 15.08
C ARG A 157 -5.10 8.31 14.32
N PRO A 158 -4.80 7.06 14.69
CA PRO A 158 -3.96 6.19 13.88
C PRO A 158 -4.81 5.66 12.71
N GLY A 159 -4.23 5.52 11.52
CA GLY A 159 -4.98 5.08 10.35
C GLY A 159 -4.08 4.50 9.26
N VAL A 160 -4.70 4.25 8.12
CA VAL A 160 -4.06 3.62 6.96
C VAL A 160 -4.30 4.50 5.74
N LYS A 161 -3.24 4.88 5.01
CA LYS A 161 -3.36 5.57 3.72
C LYS A 161 -3.01 4.61 2.60
N VAL A 162 -3.96 4.36 1.70
CA VAL A 162 -3.75 3.52 0.52
C VAL A 162 -3.59 4.43 -0.69
N LEU A 163 -2.42 4.43 -1.32
CA LEU A 163 -2.19 5.10 -2.58
C LEU A 163 -2.63 4.19 -3.72
N VAL A 164 -3.69 4.62 -4.41
CA VAL A 164 -4.04 4.12 -5.74
C VAL A 164 -3.11 4.80 -6.72
N GLY A 165 -2.23 4.02 -7.33
CA GLY A 165 -1.25 4.54 -8.29
C GLY A 165 -1.90 5.09 -9.56
N ASP A 166 -1.11 5.86 -10.30
CA ASP A 166 -1.50 6.34 -11.63
C ASP A 166 -1.48 5.17 -12.63
N LEU A 167 -2.67 4.57 -12.84
CA LEU A 167 -2.89 3.41 -13.72
C LEU A 167 -2.67 3.75 -15.20
N PHE A 168 -2.82 5.02 -15.54
CA PHE A 168 -2.86 5.53 -16.90
C PHE A 168 -1.77 6.59 -17.14
N ARG A 169 -0.62 6.48 -16.46
CA ARG A 169 0.53 7.41 -16.51
C ARG A 169 1.05 7.87 -17.88
N HIS A 170 0.59 7.21 -18.95
CA HIS A 170 0.98 7.46 -20.34
C HIS A 170 -0.07 8.29 -21.10
N ILE A 171 -1.19 8.61 -20.44
CA ILE A 171 -2.27 9.44 -20.96
C ILE A 171 -2.09 10.81 -20.31
N ASP A 172 -1.76 11.81 -21.12
CA ASP A 172 -1.74 13.20 -20.70
C ASP A 172 -3.14 13.81 -20.73
N ASP A 173 -3.36 14.88 -19.96
CA ASP A 173 -4.66 15.54 -19.89
C ASP A 173 -5.16 16.07 -21.25
N ALA A 174 -4.24 16.42 -22.15
CA ALA A 174 -4.57 16.88 -23.50
C ALA A 174 -5.13 15.78 -24.42
N ASP A 175 -4.95 14.51 -24.04
CA ASP A 175 -5.31 13.35 -24.85
C ASP A 175 -6.61 12.69 -24.39
N LEU A 176 -7.29 13.23 -23.38
CA LEU A 176 -8.45 12.61 -22.74
C LEU A 176 -9.67 12.50 -23.65
N GLU A 177 -9.92 13.51 -24.49
CA GLU A 177 -11.05 13.53 -25.44
C GLU A 177 -10.79 12.68 -26.70
N LYS A 178 -9.61 12.05 -26.81
CA LYS A 178 -9.33 11.12 -27.92
C LYS A 178 -10.09 9.83 -27.67
N ARG A 179 -10.87 9.38 -28.66
CA ARG A 179 -11.63 8.12 -28.63
C ARG A 179 -10.80 6.90 -28.18
N GLU A 180 -9.53 6.82 -28.59
CA GLU A 180 -8.62 5.74 -28.16
C GLU A 180 -8.29 5.78 -26.66
N THR A 181 -8.26 6.97 -26.07
CA THR A 181 -8.06 7.18 -24.64
C THR A 181 -9.31 6.81 -23.87
N GLU A 182 -10.48 7.31 -24.28
CA GLU A 182 -11.77 7.01 -23.64
C GLU A 182 -12.01 5.49 -23.57
N SER A 183 -11.75 4.78 -24.68
CA SER A 183 -11.89 3.32 -24.74
C SER A 183 -10.99 2.58 -23.74
N LYS A 184 -9.83 3.13 -23.35
CA LYS A 184 -8.97 2.52 -22.32
C LYS A 184 -9.49 2.77 -20.90
N LEU A 185 -10.27 3.82 -20.70
CA LEU A 185 -10.81 4.23 -19.40
C LEU A 185 -12.17 3.58 -19.11
N GLU A 186 -12.94 3.22 -20.14
CA GLU A 186 -14.31 2.70 -20.04
C GLU A 186 -14.44 1.44 -19.15
N ASP A 187 -13.40 0.60 -19.13
CA ASP A 187 -13.34 -0.64 -18.35
C ASP A 187 -12.82 -0.46 -16.92
N THR A 188 -12.41 0.76 -16.54
CA THR A 188 -12.00 1.07 -15.18
C THR A 188 -13.12 1.77 -14.42
N ARG A 189 -13.53 1.16 -13.29
CA ARG A 189 -14.73 1.56 -12.56
C ARG A 189 -14.46 1.62 -11.07
N ILE A 190 -14.90 2.72 -10.45
CA ILE A 190 -14.99 2.87 -9.01
C ILE A 190 -16.42 2.57 -8.58
N SER A 191 -16.56 1.84 -7.47
CA SER A 191 -17.80 1.74 -6.72
C SER A 191 -17.56 2.29 -5.32
N VAL A 192 -18.32 3.31 -4.91
CA VAL A 192 -18.19 3.94 -3.59
C VAL A 192 -19.52 3.93 -2.86
N LEU A 193 -19.53 3.52 -1.59
CA LEU A 193 -20.70 3.58 -0.71
C LEU A 193 -20.49 4.70 0.32
N PRO A 194 -21.18 5.85 0.19
CA PRO A 194 -21.04 6.96 1.12
C PRO A 194 -21.47 6.62 2.55
N VAL A 195 -20.93 7.33 3.55
CA VAL A 195 -21.46 7.27 4.93
C VAL A 195 -22.92 7.73 4.94
N GLY A 196 -23.81 6.89 5.46
CA GLY A 196 -25.27 7.13 5.47
C GLY A 196 -25.97 6.83 4.13
N GLY A 197 -25.22 6.48 3.08
CA GLY A 197 -25.76 6.03 1.80
C GLY A 197 -26.35 4.62 1.89
N ARG A 198 -27.43 4.37 1.15
CA ARG A 198 -28.05 3.04 1.03
C ARG A 198 -27.55 2.24 -0.18
N ARG A 199 -26.98 2.92 -1.18
CA ARG A 199 -26.54 2.33 -2.44
C ARG A 199 -25.17 2.87 -2.79
N ALA A 200 -24.36 2.03 -3.44
CA ALA A 200 -23.08 2.47 -3.97
C ALA A 200 -23.28 3.26 -5.27
N SER A 201 -22.56 4.37 -5.40
CA SER A 201 -22.40 5.10 -6.65
C SER A 201 -21.32 4.42 -7.49
N ARG A 202 -21.52 4.35 -8.80
CA ARG A 202 -20.53 3.86 -9.74
C ARG A 202 -20.00 5.02 -10.55
N ILE A 203 -18.69 5.18 -10.57
CA ILE A 203 -17.98 6.25 -11.25
C ILE A 203 -17.05 5.58 -12.24
N LYS A 204 -17.13 5.95 -13.51
CA LYS A 204 -16.20 5.43 -14.51
C LYS A 204 -14.99 6.35 -14.62
N PHE A 205 -13.85 5.82 -15.02
CA PHE A 205 -12.67 6.66 -15.24
C PHE A 205 -12.80 7.58 -16.47
N GLU A 206 -13.71 7.29 -17.41
CA GLU A 206 -14.07 8.21 -18.49
C GLU A 206 -14.64 9.53 -17.95
N ASP A 207 -15.28 9.51 -16.78
CA ASP A 207 -15.72 10.69 -16.04
C ASP A 207 -14.55 11.30 -15.24
N TYR A 208 -13.42 11.58 -15.90
CA TYR A 208 -12.12 11.87 -15.27
C TYR A 208 -12.12 13.11 -14.35
N ASP A 209 -13.07 14.03 -14.53
CA ASP A 209 -13.28 15.23 -13.71
C ASP A 209 -14.04 14.94 -12.40
N SER A 210 -14.53 13.72 -12.19
CA SER A 210 -15.19 13.32 -10.95
C SER A 210 -14.29 13.50 -9.74
N VAL A 211 -14.82 14.11 -8.68
CA VAL A 211 -14.09 14.37 -7.43
C VAL A 211 -14.68 13.55 -6.29
N LEU A 212 -13.93 12.54 -5.81
CA LEU A 212 -14.43 11.59 -4.81
C LEU A 212 -14.84 12.25 -3.48
N THR A 213 -14.21 13.36 -3.10
CA THR A 213 -14.58 14.10 -1.89
C THR A 213 -15.88 14.89 -2.04
N GLU A 214 -16.27 15.25 -3.26
CA GLU A 214 -17.57 15.89 -3.53
C GLU A 214 -18.68 14.84 -3.58
N GLU A 215 -18.39 13.67 -4.16
CA GLU A 215 -19.29 12.51 -4.15
C GLU A 215 -19.53 11.95 -2.74
N CYS A 216 -18.52 12.02 -1.88
CA CYS A 216 -18.54 11.49 -0.52
C CYS A 216 -18.05 12.53 0.50
N PRO A 217 -18.81 13.61 0.77
CA PRO A 217 -18.36 14.72 1.61
C PRO A 217 -18.17 14.35 3.09
N LYS A 218 -18.85 13.27 3.53
CA LYS A 218 -18.70 12.69 4.89
C LYS A 218 -17.79 11.46 4.90
N GLY A 219 -17.11 11.18 3.79
CA GLY A 219 -16.39 9.94 3.55
C GLY A 219 -17.30 8.78 3.15
N ALA A 220 -16.69 7.60 3.02
CA ALA A 220 -17.31 6.37 2.56
C ALA A 220 -17.15 5.23 3.58
N ARG A 221 -18.00 4.21 3.43
CA ARG A 221 -17.96 2.94 4.19
C ARG A 221 -17.33 1.81 3.37
N ALA A 222 -17.43 1.92 2.05
CA ALA A 222 -16.83 1.01 1.11
C ALA A 222 -16.31 1.77 -0.11
N PHE A 223 -15.20 1.32 -0.62
CA PHE A 223 -14.61 1.73 -1.88
C PHE A 223 -14.16 0.48 -2.62
N ALA A 224 -14.37 0.43 -3.92
CA ALA A 224 -13.86 -0.63 -4.79
C ALA A 224 -13.37 -0.02 -6.08
N LEU A 225 -12.31 -0.60 -6.64
CA LEU A 225 -11.78 -0.24 -7.95
C LEU A 225 -11.51 -1.51 -8.74
N GLU A 226 -12.16 -1.61 -9.89
CA GLU A 226 -11.98 -2.66 -10.89
C GLU A 226 -11.22 -2.07 -12.07
N SER A 227 -10.18 -2.76 -12.53
CA SER A 227 -9.41 -2.34 -13.71
C SER A 227 -8.67 -3.51 -14.35
N ASP A 228 -8.64 -3.53 -15.68
CA ASP A 228 -7.77 -4.41 -16.45
C ASP A 228 -6.27 -4.22 -16.14
N ARG A 229 -5.91 -3.03 -15.66
CA ARG A 229 -4.54 -2.71 -15.21
C ARG A 229 -4.15 -3.51 -13.97
N TYR A 230 -5.11 -3.94 -13.17
CA TYR A 230 -4.92 -4.91 -12.07
C TYR A 230 -5.08 -6.36 -12.53
N GLY A 231 -5.00 -6.62 -13.83
CA GLY A 231 -5.13 -7.96 -14.38
C GLY A 231 -6.57 -8.45 -14.46
N GLY A 232 -7.55 -7.54 -14.38
CA GLY A 232 -8.98 -7.85 -14.34
C GLY A 232 -9.50 -8.08 -12.93
N HIS A 233 -8.67 -7.83 -11.90
CA HIS A 233 -9.08 -7.91 -10.51
C HIS A 233 -9.81 -6.65 -10.06
N GLU A 234 -10.75 -6.85 -9.13
CA GLU A 234 -11.31 -5.77 -8.32
C GLU A 234 -10.64 -5.81 -6.95
N PHE A 235 -10.19 -4.67 -6.44
CA PHE A 235 -9.90 -4.57 -5.01
C PHE A 235 -10.96 -3.75 -4.30
N GLN A 236 -11.23 -4.14 -3.05
CA GLN A 236 -12.22 -3.51 -2.19
C GLN A 236 -11.59 -3.10 -0.87
N LEU A 237 -11.90 -1.89 -0.43
CA LEU A 237 -11.62 -1.35 0.90
C LEU A 237 -12.95 -1.17 1.61
N THR A 238 -13.14 -1.82 2.75
CA THR A 238 -14.37 -1.73 3.54
C THR A 238 -14.05 -1.64 5.02
N THR A 239 -14.86 -0.91 5.78
CA THR A 239 -14.79 -1.00 7.25
C THR A 239 -15.53 -2.26 7.70
N ALA A 240 -14.90 -3.09 8.54
CA ALA A 240 -15.52 -4.33 9.03
C ALA A 240 -16.86 -4.06 9.74
N ASN A 241 -16.89 -3.04 10.61
CA ASN A 241 -18.13 -2.43 11.09
C ASN A 241 -18.29 -1.01 10.49
N PRO A 242 -19.35 -0.73 9.70
CA PRO A 242 -19.55 0.56 9.03
C PRO A 242 -19.61 1.80 9.93
N ASP A 243 -19.76 1.61 11.25
CA ASP A 243 -19.84 2.71 12.22
C ASP A 243 -18.54 2.89 13.01
N TYR A 244 -17.50 2.08 12.75
CA TYR A 244 -16.25 2.04 13.53
C TYR A 244 -15.07 2.65 12.79
N GLY A 245 -15.29 3.22 11.61
CA GLY A 245 -14.27 3.91 10.83
C GLY A 245 -14.83 4.46 9.53
N VAL A 246 -14.08 5.39 8.95
CA VAL A 246 -14.46 6.11 7.74
C VAL A 246 -13.35 6.05 6.71
N ILE A 247 -13.74 5.92 5.45
CA ILE A 247 -12.85 6.08 4.30
C ILE A 247 -12.90 7.54 3.83
N GLU A 248 -11.76 8.22 3.86
CA GLU A 248 -11.56 9.59 3.37
C GLU A 248 -10.76 9.56 2.07
N PHE A 249 -11.10 10.43 1.11
CA PHE A 249 -10.37 10.52 -0.16
C PHE A 249 -9.46 11.74 -0.18
N VAL A 250 -8.25 11.60 -0.74
CA VAL A 250 -7.39 12.75 -1.06
C VAL A 250 -7.02 12.66 -2.54
N GLN A 251 -7.71 13.48 -3.31
CA GLN A 251 -7.57 13.59 -4.75
C GLN A 251 -7.07 15.01 -5.07
N LYS A 252 -5.88 15.13 -5.67
CA LYS A 252 -5.26 16.42 -6.03
C LYS A 252 -5.28 16.71 -7.53
N LYS A 253 -5.58 15.70 -8.33
CA LYS A 253 -5.62 15.71 -9.80
C LYS A 253 -6.90 15.01 -10.25
N LYS A 254 -7.12 14.91 -11.57
CA LYS A 254 -8.15 14.05 -12.16
C LYS A 254 -8.02 12.63 -11.62
N ILE A 255 -9.15 11.93 -11.53
CA ILE A 255 -9.26 10.63 -10.83
C ILE A 255 -8.35 9.55 -11.41
N ILE A 256 -7.97 9.69 -12.69
CA ILE A 256 -7.07 8.78 -13.41
C ILE A 256 -5.60 8.86 -12.95
N HIS A 257 -5.17 9.99 -12.39
CA HIS A 257 -3.76 10.31 -12.07
C HIS A 257 -3.34 9.92 -10.65
N GLY A 258 -3.95 8.87 -10.13
CA GLY A 258 -3.74 8.37 -8.79
C GLY A 258 -4.29 9.27 -7.68
N PHE A 259 -4.64 8.66 -6.55
CA PHE A 259 -5.24 9.32 -5.40
C PHE A 259 -5.05 8.47 -4.15
N TYR A 260 -5.23 9.09 -2.98
CA TYR A 260 -5.24 8.33 -1.73
C TYR A 260 -6.65 7.98 -1.29
N VAL A 261 -6.80 6.76 -0.82
CA VAL A 261 -7.96 6.25 -0.10
C VAL A 261 -7.48 5.97 1.33
N ASN A 262 -7.82 6.88 2.24
CA ASN A 262 -7.40 6.80 3.63
C ASN A 262 -8.51 6.16 4.45
N TRP A 263 -8.16 5.35 5.44
CA TRP A 263 -9.08 4.84 6.42
C TRP A 263 -8.64 5.24 7.82
N PHE A 264 -9.59 5.74 8.60
CA PHE A 264 -9.39 6.04 10.02
C PHE A 264 -10.48 5.36 10.84
N PRO A 265 -10.11 4.64 11.92
CA PRO A 265 -11.08 4.16 12.89
C PRO A 265 -11.72 5.36 13.62
N ASP A 266 -12.96 5.18 14.06
CA ASP A 266 -13.58 6.08 15.03
C ASP A 266 -12.74 6.05 16.32
N PRO A 267 -12.19 7.19 16.79
CA PRO A 267 -11.33 7.23 17.96
C PRO A 267 -11.96 6.62 19.22
N MET A 268 -13.29 6.71 19.37
CA MET A 268 -14.00 6.14 20.53
C MET A 268 -14.19 4.63 20.43
N LYS A 269 -14.02 4.05 19.24
CA LYS A 269 -14.27 2.63 18.96
C LYS A 269 -13.03 1.92 18.45
N ALA A 270 -11.88 2.60 18.38
CA ALA A 270 -10.63 2.06 17.82
C ALA A 270 -10.08 0.83 18.58
N GLU A 271 -10.55 0.59 19.80
CA GLU A 271 -10.18 -0.59 20.60
C GLU A 271 -11.11 -1.79 20.38
N GLU A 272 -12.24 -1.59 19.70
CA GLU A 272 -13.21 -2.64 19.43
C GLU A 272 -12.68 -3.61 18.38
N ASN A 273 -13.00 -4.89 18.54
CA ASN A 273 -12.50 -5.95 17.66
C ASN A 273 -12.86 -5.73 16.19
N ASP A 274 -13.98 -5.07 15.90
CA ASP A 274 -14.47 -4.82 14.54
C ASP A 274 -14.03 -3.46 13.96
N ALA A 275 -13.17 -2.71 14.67
CA ALA A 275 -12.56 -1.48 14.15
C ALA A 275 -11.39 -1.84 13.21
N ARG A 276 -11.73 -2.42 12.06
CA ARG A 276 -10.76 -2.92 11.07
C ARG A 276 -11.07 -2.39 9.68
N LEU A 277 -10.02 -2.06 8.95
CA LEU A 277 -10.04 -1.96 7.50
C LEU A 277 -9.94 -3.37 6.92
N LEU A 278 -10.82 -3.72 6.00
CA LEU A 278 -10.75 -4.93 5.20
C LEU A 278 -10.31 -4.55 3.79
N ILE A 279 -9.20 -5.13 3.34
CA ILE A 279 -8.72 -5.07 1.97
C ILE A 279 -9.00 -6.43 1.34
N LYS A 280 -9.79 -6.47 0.27
CA LYS A 280 -10.10 -7.71 -0.47
C LYS A 280 -9.69 -7.59 -1.92
N VAL A 281 -9.21 -8.67 -2.52
CA VAL A 281 -8.95 -8.82 -3.95
C VAL A 281 -9.89 -9.91 -4.48
N LYS A 282 -10.59 -9.61 -5.56
CA LYS A 282 -11.57 -10.49 -6.21
C LYS A 282 -11.18 -10.79 -7.66
#